data_AF-A0A832ZMF4-F1
#
_entry.id   AF-A0A832ZMF4-F1
#
_cell.length_a   1.000
_cell.length_b   1.000
_cell.length_c   1.000
_cell.angle_alpha   90.00
_cell.angle_beta   90.00
_cell.angle_gamma   90.00
#
_symmetry.space_group_name_H-M   'P 1'
#
loop_
_entity.id
_entity.type
_entity.pdbx_description
1 polymer ?
#
loop_
_entity_poly.entity_id
_entity_poly.type
_entity_poly.pdbx_seq_one_letter_code
_entity_poly.pdbx_strand_id
1 'polypeptide(L)'
;AQGPKEVHVVLLDNGRSELLRSQYREILRCINCGACLSVCPVFHTLGKKYGFEHCGSRGIILQRFQKPLERIFEKAFYCTGCGACKEVCPAGVDLPGLVRRLRAELHEKGMQTESNAEMIKNVMEGGDTFGGKKMGSDSGFYCC
;
A
#
# COMPACT_ATOMS: atom_id res chain seq x y z
N ALA A 1 21.37 -17.61 42.39
CA ALA A 1 20.97 -16.62 41.38
C ALA A 1 19.57 -16.95 40.90
N GLN A 2 18.63 -16.02 40.97
CA GLN A 2 17.23 -16.23 40.58
C GLN A 2 17.12 -16.09 39.06
N GLY A 3 17.17 -17.21 38.32
CA GLY A 3 17.05 -17.22 36.86
C GLY A 3 16.48 -18.55 36.36
N PRO A 4 15.88 -18.57 35.16
CA PRO A 4 15.36 -19.79 34.57
C PRO A 4 16.46 -20.83 34.39
N LYS A 5 16.13 -22.11 34.62
CA LYS A 5 17.09 -23.22 34.45
C LYS A 5 17.54 -23.38 32.99
N GLU A 6 16.66 -23.07 32.04
CA GLU A 6 16.92 -23.12 30.61
C GLU A 6 16.15 -22.00 29.89
N VAL A 7 16.73 -21.48 28.79
CA VAL A 7 16.12 -20.48 27.91
C VAL A 7 16.20 -21.00 26.48
N HIS A 8 15.05 -21.15 25.82
CA HIS A 8 14.98 -21.47 24.40
C HIS A 8 14.59 -20.22 23.62
N VAL A 9 15.42 -19.82 22.65
CA VAL A 9 15.15 -18.70 21.76
C VAL A 9 14.90 -19.25 20.36
N VAL A 10 13.69 -19.02 19.85
CA VAL A 10 13.33 -19.37 18.47
C VAL A 10 13.30 -18.08 17.64
N LEU A 11 14.23 -17.97 16.69
CA LEU A 11 14.28 -16.83 15.77
C LEU A 11 13.49 -17.17 14.51
N LEU A 12 12.43 -16.40 14.24
CA LEU A 12 11.58 -16.54 13.07
C LEU A 12 11.79 -15.35 12.13
N ASP A 13 12.23 -15.62 10.90
CA ASP A 13 12.47 -14.55 9.91
C ASP A 13 11.15 -13.96 9.37
N ASN A 14 10.17 -14.82 9.04
CA ASN A 14 8.86 -14.41 8.52
C ASN A 14 8.92 -13.41 7.35
N GLY A 15 9.88 -13.59 6.44
CA GLY A 15 10.10 -12.76 5.25
C GLY A 15 10.89 -11.48 5.51
N ARG A 16 11.38 -11.23 6.74
CA ARG A 16 12.13 -10.00 7.08
C ARG A 16 13.47 -9.90 6.37
N SER A 17 14.17 -11.01 6.17
CA SER A 17 15.47 -11.01 5.47
C SER A 17 15.33 -10.66 3.99
N GLU A 18 14.21 -11.02 3.36
CA GLU A 18 13.88 -10.61 1.99
C GLU A 18 13.46 -9.13 1.96
N LEU A 19 12.56 -8.74 2.86
CA LEU A 19 12.10 -7.36 3.01
C LEU A 19 13.26 -6.38 3.22
N LEU A 20 14.26 -6.74 4.04
CA LEU A 20 15.45 -5.93 4.30
C LEU A 20 16.29 -5.68 3.05
N ARG A 21 16.36 -6.66 2.14
CA ARG A 21 17.10 -6.57 0.87
C ARG A 21 16.29 -5.89 -0.25
N SER A 22 15.00 -5.70 -0.05
CA SER A 22 14.09 -5.13 -1.05
C SER A 22 14.05 -3.60 -1.04
N GLN A 23 13.40 -3.03 -2.05
CA GLN A 23 13.04 -1.60 -2.12
C GLN A 23 12.03 -1.14 -1.06
N TYR A 24 11.54 -2.05 -0.20
CA TYR A 24 10.58 -1.78 0.85
C TYR A 24 11.20 -1.72 2.25
N ARG A 25 12.52 -1.92 2.38
CA ARG A 25 13.25 -1.99 3.68
C ARG A 25 12.96 -0.86 4.66
N GLU A 26 12.60 0.32 4.16
CA GLU A 26 12.25 1.49 4.97
C GLU A 26 11.09 1.21 5.95
N ILE A 27 10.16 0.31 5.59
CA ILE A 27 9.04 -0.08 6.46
C ILE A 27 9.52 -0.73 7.77
N LEU A 28 10.74 -1.27 7.80
CA LEU A 28 11.35 -1.87 8.99
C LEU A 28 11.69 -0.83 10.07
N ARG A 29 11.69 0.47 9.74
CA ARG A 29 11.82 1.57 10.72
C ARG A 29 10.54 1.79 11.54
N CYS A 30 9.42 1.21 11.10
CA CYS A 30 8.13 1.43 11.75
C CYS A 30 8.13 0.93 13.20
N ILE A 31 7.90 1.85 14.14
CA ILE A 31 7.78 1.58 15.58
C ILE A 31 6.37 1.17 16.03
N ASN A 32 5.46 0.92 15.08
CA ASN A 32 4.07 0.50 15.34
C ASN A 32 3.26 1.48 16.23
N CYS A 33 3.46 2.79 16.08
CA CYS A 33 2.78 3.82 16.88
C CYS A 33 1.32 4.10 16.45
N GLY A 34 0.90 3.68 15.26
CA GLY A 34 -0.48 3.85 14.78
C GLY A 34 -0.85 5.25 14.26
N ALA A 35 0.04 6.24 14.31
CA ALA A 35 -0.23 7.61 13.82
C ALA A 35 -0.69 7.66 12.35
N CYS A 36 -0.19 6.74 11.50
CA CYS A 36 -0.63 6.65 10.12
C CYS A 36 -2.09 6.20 9.96
N LEU A 37 -2.62 5.40 10.90
CA LEU A 37 -4.00 4.93 10.87
C LEU A 37 -4.98 6.01 11.32
N SER A 38 -4.60 6.82 12.32
CA SER A 38 -5.46 7.88 12.86
C SER A 38 -5.75 8.99 11.85
N VAL A 39 -4.88 9.21 10.87
CA VAL A 39 -5.07 10.22 9.81
C VAL A 39 -5.56 9.63 8.49
N CYS A 40 -5.67 8.30 8.36
CA CYS A 40 -5.96 7.68 7.08
C CYS A 40 -7.47 7.65 6.78
N PRO A 41 -7.96 8.35 5.75
CA PRO A 41 -9.40 8.38 5.45
C PRO A 41 -9.93 6.99 5.09
N VAL A 42 -9.16 6.21 4.33
CA VAL A 42 -9.52 4.84 3.93
C VAL A 42 -9.68 3.92 5.14
N PHE A 43 -8.82 4.06 6.16
CA PHE A 43 -8.93 3.27 7.37
C PHE A 43 -10.17 3.66 8.18
N HIS A 44 -10.51 4.94 8.27
CA HIS A 44 -11.73 5.40 8.94
C HIS A 44 -13.00 4.87 8.27
N THR A 45 -13.01 4.73 6.95
CA THR A 45 -14.16 4.19 6.21
C THR A 45 -14.25 2.67 6.22
N LEU A 46 -13.13 1.97 6.00
CA LEU A 46 -13.12 0.51 5.81
C LEU A 46 -12.73 -0.28 7.07
N GLY A 47 -12.16 0.39 8.07
CA GLY A 47 -11.62 -0.22 9.28
C GLY A 47 -10.61 -1.33 8.95
N LYS A 48 -10.79 -2.48 9.61
CA LYS A 48 -9.91 -3.66 9.47
C LYS A 48 -9.88 -4.26 8.06
N LYS A 49 -10.83 -3.91 7.18
CA LYS A 49 -10.80 -4.37 5.78
C LYS A 49 -9.65 -3.74 4.99
N TYR A 50 -9.14 -2.59 5.43
CA TYR A 50 -7.96 -1.98 4.84
C TYR A 50 -6.69 -2.62 5.40
N GLY A 51 -6.14 -3.58 4.65
CA GLY A 51 -5.03 -4.44 5.09
C GLY A 51 -5.49 -5.86 5.38
N PHE A 52 -4.77 -6.59 6.23
CA PHE A 52 -5.15 -7.93 6.67
C PHE A 52 -4.96 -8.04 8.19
N GLU A 53 -4.19 -9.03 8.68
CA GLU A 53 -3.81 -9.14 10.10
C GLU A 53 -3.13 -7.85 10.60
N HIS A 54 -2.36 -7.19 9.74
CA HIS A 54 -1.90 -5.82 9.94
C HIS A 54 -2.76 -4.85 9.11
N CYS A 55 -3.24 -3.80 9.76
CA CYS A 55 -4.08 -2.78 9.13
C CYS A 55 -3.26 -1.73 8.35
N GLY A 56 -3.94 -1.05 7.45
CA GLY A 56 -3.43 0.08 6.68
C GLY A 56 -2.41 -0.31 5.60
N SER A 57 -1.87 0.72 4.94
CA SER A 57 -0.79 0.57 3.95
C SER A 57 0.41 -0.18 4.51
N ARG A 58 0.75 0.05 5.79
CA ARG A 58 1.83 -0.67 6.47
C ARG A 58 1.60 -2.18 6.41
N GLY A 59 0.39 -2.63 6.74
CA GLY A 59 0.08 -4.06 6.75
C GLY A 59 0.17 -4.69 5.37
N ILE A 60 -0.36 -4.00 4.36
CA ILE A 60 -0.29 -4.43 2.95
C ILE A 60 1.17 -4.64 2.52
N ILE A 61 2.06 -3.68 2.83
CA ILE A 61 3.48 -3.76 2.47
C ILE A 61 4.20 -4.88 3.22
N LEU A 62 3.93 -5.08 4.51
CA LEU A 62 4.55 -6.18 5.25
C LEU A 62 4.09 -7.56 4.72
N GLN A 63 2.82 -7.68 4.40
CA GLN A 63 2.23 -8.95 3.98
C GLN A 63 2.53 -9.31 2.53
N ARG A 64 2.99 -8.35 1.72
CA ARG A 64 3.61 -8.65 0.43
C ARG A 64 4.74 -9.67 0.56
N PHE A 65 5.48 -9.70 1.66
CA PHE A 65 6.56 -10.67 1.91
C PHE A 65 6.12 -11.97 2.58
N GLN A 66 4.81 -12.14 2.80
CA GLN A 66 4.24 -13.28 3.51
C GLN A 66 3.13 -13.97 2.72
N LYS A 67 2.55 -13.29 1.73
CA LYS A 67 1.40 -13.77 0.94
C LYS A 67 1.68 -13.56 -0.56
N PRO A 68 1.08 -14.39 -1.43
CA PRO A 68 1.16 -14.21 -2.88
C PRO A 68 0.61 -12.85 -3.34
N LEU A 69 1.16 -12.33 -4.44
CA LEU A 69 0.81 -11.00 -4.99
C LEU A 69 -0.68 -10.87 -5.31
N GLU A 70 -1.33 -11.94 -5.75
CA GLU A 70 -2.74 -12.00 -6.11
C GLU A 70 -3.64 -11.68 -4.91
N ARG A 71 -3.22 -12.07 -3.70
CA ARG A 71 -3.94 -11.74 -2.47
C ARG A 71 -3.77 -10.26 -2.11
N ILE A 72 -2.62 -9.68 -2.43
CA ILE A 72 -2.25 -8.30 -2.11
C ILE A 72 -2.89 -7.30 -3.09
N PHE A 73 -3.05 -7.70 -4.35
CA PHE A 73 -3.45 -6.88 -5.48
C PHE A 73 -4.60 -5.92 -5.16
N GLU A 74 -5.77 -6.45 -4.79
CA GLU A 74 -6.97 -5.65 -4.55
C GLU A 74 -6.74 -4.53 -3.51
N LYS A 75 -6.16 -4.90 -2.35
CA LYS A 75 -5.94 -3.98 -1.24
C LYS A 75 -4.85 -2.96 -1.52
N ALA A 76 -3.88 -3.29 -2.38
CA ALA A 76 -2.87 -2.33 -2.81
C ALA A 76 -3.49 -1.11 -3.51
N PHE A 77 -4.67 -1.28 -4.14
CA PHE A 77 -5.39 -0.19 -4.81
C PHE A 77 -6.35 0.60 -3.90
N TYR A 78 -6.58 0.18 -2.64
CA TYR A 78 -7.43 0.93 -1.71
C TYR A 78 -6.81 2.26 -1.25
N CYS A 79 -5.48 2.36 -1.20
CA CYS A 79 -4.81 3.60 -0.77
C CYS A 79 -5.09 4.75 -1.74
N THR A 80 -5.55 5.90 -1.24
CA THR A 80 -5.76 7.09 -2.09
C THR A 80 -4.47 7.82 -2.46
N GLY A 81 -3.35 7.50 -1.80
CA GLY A 81 -2.07 8.17 -2.05
C GLY A 81 -2.00 9.61 -1.51
N CYS A 82 -2.90 10.02 -0.61
CA CYS A 82 -3.04 11.41 -0.13
C CYS A 82 -1.85 11.99 0.66
N GLY A 83 -0.83 11.20 1.02
CA GLY A 83 0.36 11.72 1.70
C GLY A 83 0.27 11.90 3.23
N ALA A 84 -0.93 12.04 3.81
CA ALA A 84 -1.10 12.40 5.22
C ALA A 84 -0.32 11.52 6.22
N CYS A 85 -0.23 10.21 5.96
CA CYS A 85 0.49 9.28 6.83
C CYS A 85 2.02 9.47 6.84
N LYS A 86 2.60 10.04 5.77
CA LYS A 86 4.02 10.37 5.68
C LYS A 86 4.34 11.57 6.58
N GLU A 87 3.51 12.61 6.51
CA GLU A 87 3.70 13.86 7.25
C GLU A 87 3.70 13.65 8.77
N VAL A 88 2.85 12.74 9.27
CA VAL A 88 2.74 12.48 10.72
C VAL A 88 3.66 11.36 11.22
N CYS A 89 4.48 10.75 10.37
CA CYS A 89 5.27 9.58 10.77
C CYS A 89 6.50 10.00 11.59
N PRO A 90 6.59 9.63 12.90
CA PRO A 90 7.76 10.00 13.71
C PRO A 90 9.04 9.26 13.31
N ALA A 91 8.92 8.15 12.59
CA ALA A 91 10.04 7.37 12.06
C ALA A 91 10.38 7.72 10.60
N GLY A 92 9.69 8.70 10.01
CA GLY A 92 9.93 9.17 8.63
C GLY A 92 9.64 8.14 7.54
N VAL A 93 8.66 7.25 7.74
CA VAL A 93 8.30 6.21 6.75
C VAL A 93 7.33 6.77 5.70
N ASP A 94 7.73 6.70 4.43
CA ASP A 94 6.95 7.06 3.24
C ASP A 94 6.06 5.89 2.79
N LEU A 95 4.98 5.66 3.54
CA LEU A 95 3.94 4.69 3.18
C LEU A 95 3.31 4.90 1.79
N PRO A 96 2.94 6.12 1.35
CA PRO A 96 2.35 6.29 0.02
C PRO A 96 3.36 5.96 -1.09
N GLY A 97 4.63 6.32 -0.92
CA GLY A 97 5.70 5.93 -1.82
C GLY A 97 5.91 4.41 -1.89
N LEU A 98 5.86 3.72 -0.74
CA LEU A 98 5.93 2.25 -0.68
C LEU A 98 4.74 1.60 -1.41
N VAL A 99 3.52 2.12 -1.24
CA VAL A 99 2.34 1.61 -1.96
C VAL A 99 2.45 1.87 -3.46
N ARG A 100 2.98 3.01 -3.88
CA ARG A 100 3.25 3.30 -5.30
C ARG A 100 4.22 2.27 -5.90
N ARG A 101 5.31 1.93 -5.18
CA ARG A 101 6.25 0.88 -5.61
C ARG A 101 5.58 -0.48 -5.75
N LEU A 102 4.71 -0.84 -4.80
CA LEU A 102 3.93 -2.07 -4.87
C LEU A 102 2.98 -2.10 -6.08
N ARG A 103 2.34 -0.98 -6.42
CA ARG A 103 1.50 -0.89 -7.62
C ARG A 103 2.29 -1.03 -8.91
N ALA A 104 3.50 -0.46 -8.97
CA ALA A 104 4.40 -0.63 -10.12
C ALA A 104 4.82 -2.09 -10.28
N GLU A 105 5.20 -2.75 -9.17
CA GLU A 105 5.54 -4.17 -9.17
C GLU A 105 4.37 -5.06 -9.63
N LEU A 106 3.15 -4.77 -9.16
CA LEU A 106 1.94 -5.46 -9.62
C LEU A 106 1.73 -5.28 -11.12
N HIS A 107 1.89 -4.06 -11.63
CA HIS A 107 1.76 -3.76 -13.05
C HIS A 107 2.80 -4.51 -13.90
N GLU A 108 4.06 -4.57 -13.47
CA GLU A 108 5.12 -5.36 -14.12
C GLU A 108 4.79 -6.86 -14.20
N LYS A 109 3.94 -7.36 -13.29
CA LYS A 109 3.42 -8.73 -13.28
C LYS A 109 2.10 -8.90 -14.05
N GLY A 110 1.67 -7.87 -14.79
CA GLY A 110 0.40 -7.87 -15.53
C GLY A 110 -0.84 -7.74 -14.64
N MET A 111 -0.67 -7.40 -13.36
CA MET A 111 -1.75 -7.21 -12.41
C MET A 111 -2.10 -5.72 -12.32
N GLN A 112 -3.15 -5.32 -13.00
CA GLN A 112 -3.70 -3.96 -12.95
C GLN A 112 -5.23 -4.00 -12.98
N THR A 113 -5.88 -2.95 -12.48
CA THR A 113 -7.33 -2.83 -12.56
C THR A 113 -7.76 -2.57 -14.00
N GLU A 114 -8.98 -2.98 -14.35
CA GLU A 114 -9.55 -2.72 -15.68
C GLU A 114 -9.56 -1.22 -16.01
N SER A 115 -9.95 -0.39 -15.03
CA SER A 115 -9.92 1.07 -15.17
C SER A 115 -8.52 1.61 -15.45
N ASN A 116 -7.48 1.08 -14.79
CA ASN A 116 -6.10 1.51 -15.08
C ASN A 116 -5.67 1.08 -16.48
N ALA A 117 -6.05 -0.12 -16.92
CA ALA A 117 -5.75 -0.59 -18.28
C ALA A 117 -6.41 0.29 -19.34
N GLU A 118 -7.69 0.66 -19.13
CA GLU A 118 -8.41 1.58 -20.01
C GLU A 118 -7.75 2.98 -20.04
N MET A 119 -7.42 3.53 -18.87
CA MET A 119 -6.71 4.82 -18.79
C MET A 119 -5.37 4.81 -19.52
N ILE A 120 -4.57 3.75 -19.37
CA ILE A 120 -3.28 3.62 -20.07
C ILE A 120 -3.51 3.55 -21.58
N LYS A 121 -4.48 2.75 -22.03
CA LYS A 121 -4.83 2.66 -23.46
C LYS A 121 -5.23 4.02 -24.03
N ASN A 122 -6.11 4.74 -23.34
CA ASN A 122 -6.57 6.06 -23.76
C ASN A 122 -5.41 7.05 -23.90
N VAL A 123 -4.47 7.06 -22.94
CA VAL A 123 -3.30 7.95 -23.01
C VAL A 123 -2.40 7.58 -24.19
N MET A 124 -2.17 6.29 -24.44
CA MET A 124 -1.30 5.84 -25.53
C MET A 124 -1.91 6.11 -26.92
N GLU A 125 -3.23 5.98 -27.07
CA GLU A 125 -3.91 6.16 -28.35
C GLU A 125 -4.35 7.61 -28.61
N GLY A 126 -4.87 8.30 -27.58
CA GLY A 126 -5.50 9.61 -27.69
C GLY A 126 -4.76 10.75 -26.98
N GLY A 127 -3.73 10.46 -26.19
CA GLY A 127 -2.97 11.48 -25.44
C GLY A 127 -3.68 12.00 -24.18
N ASP A 128 -4.83 11.43 -23.80
CA ASP A 128 -5.60 11.81 -22.61
C ASP A 128 -6.16 10.59 -21.86
N THR A 129 -6.49 10.72 -20.58
CA THR A 129 -6.95 9.59 -19.75
C THR A 129 -8.40 9.18 -19.99
N PHE A 130 -9.19 10.00 -20.68
CA PHE A 130 -10.63 9.84 -20.87
C PHE A 130 -11.01 9.31 -22.27
N GLY A 131 -10.04 9.20 -23.18
CA GLY A 131 -10.25 8.73 -24.55
C GLY A 131 -11.10 9.71 -25.36
N GLY A 132 -10.85 11.01 -25.18
CA GLY A 132 -11.64 12.08 -25.82
C GLY A 132 -13.04 12.30 -25.23
N LYS A 133 -13.47 11.54 -24.20
CA LYS A 133 -14.71 11.81 -23.47
C LYS A 133 -14.54 13.10 -22.67
N LYS A 134 -15.35 14.12 -22.97
CA LYS A 134 -15.42 15.32 -22.12
C LYS A 134 -16.01 14.95 -20.77
N MET A 135 -15.33 15.35 -19.69
CA MET A 135 -15.88 15.26 -18.34
C MET A 135 -17.15 16.13 -18.27
N GLY A 136 -18.32 15.52 -18.07
CA GLY A 136 -19.58 16.23 -17.82
C GLY A 136 -20.46 16.56 -19.04
N SER A 137 -20.59 15.66 -20.04
CA SER A 137 -21.64 15.82 -21.07
C SER A 137 -23.06 15.52 -20.58
N ASP A 138 -23.19 14.90 -19.41
CA ASP A 138 -24.46 14.75 -18.70
C ASP A 138 -24.48 15.74 -17.53
N SER A 139 -25.30 16.79 -17.71
CA SER A 139 -25.74 17.79 -16.75
C SER A 139 -25.08 17.82 -15.34
N GLY A 140 -24.23 18.82 -15.13
CA GLY A 140 -24.11 19.49 -13.83
C GLY A 140 -22.88 19.16 -12.99
N PHE A 141 -21.73 19.76 -13.33
CA PHE A 141 -20.52 19.90 -12.53
C PHE A 141 -19.88 18.54 -12.11
N TYR A 142 -18.58 18.36 -11.90
CA TYR A 142 -17.57 19.22 -11.29
C TYR A 142 -16.21 18.88 -11.91
N CYS A 143 -15.57 19.86 -12.55
CA CYS A 143 -14.11 19.91 -12.61
C CYS A 143 -13.67 20.59 -11.31
N CYS A 144 -12.69 20.01 -10.62
CA CYS A 144 -12.07 20.53 -9.41
C CYS A 144 -11.68 22.02 -9.53
#